data_AF-A0AB40B5G8-F1
#
_entry.id   AF-A0AB40B5G8-F1
#
_cell.length_a   1.000
_cell.length_b   1.000
_cell.length_c   1.000
_cell.angle_alpha   90.00
_cell.angle_beta   90.00
_cell.angle_gamma   90.00
#
_symmetry.space_group_name_H-M   'P 1'
#
loop_
_entity.id
_entity.type
_entity.pdbx_description
1 polymer ?
#
loop_
_entity_poly.entity_id
_entity_poly.type
_entity_poly.pdbx_seq_one_letter_code
_entity_poly.pdbx_strand_id
1 'polypeptide(L)'
;MTGTKACHDNSDSVQLCDLYENDSIFDKFECCLSGDGLRVATGSYSNLFRVFGCASGSNEATTLEASKNPMRRHVQNPVRPARTLGSLTRAVRRGPENQGIDGNGNGYDFTTKLLHLAWHPTENSLACAAANSLYMYYA
;
A
#
# COMPACT_ATOMS: atom_id res chain seq x y z
N MET A 1 -42.23 8.43 5.63
CA MET A 1 -40.96 9.18 5.73
C MET A 1 -40.16 8.58 6.86
N THR A 2 -39.17 7.74 6.57
CA THR A 2 -37.97 7.49 7.37
C THR A 2 -37.14 6.44 6.63
N GLY A 3 -36.31 6.91 5.69
CA GLY A 3 -35.22 6.11 5.16
C GLY A 3 -34.04 6.22 6.11
N THR A 4 -33.75 5.17 6.86
CA THR A 4 -32.53 5.03 7.65
C THR A 4 -31.33 4.94 6.71
N LYS A 5 -30.50 5.99 6.69
CA LYS A 5 -29.22 5.99 5.98
C LYS A 5 -28.34 4.90 6.59
N ALA A 6 -27.93 3.93 5.78
CA ALA A 6 -26.87 3.01 6.11
C ALA A 6 -25.56 3.81 6.11
N CYS A 7 -25.07 4.21 7.28
CA CYS A 7 -23.69 4.64 7.45
C CYS A 7 -22.80 3.38 7.49
N HIS A 8 -22.61 2.75 6.34
CA HIS A 8 -21.45 1.91 6.08
C HIS A 8 -20.82 2.53 4.83
N ASP A 9 -19.68 3.21 4.99
CA ASP A 9 -18.75 3.71 3.95
C ASP A 9 -18.21 5.12 4.25
N ASN A 10 -17.52 5.28 5.38
CA ASN A 10 -16.88 6.56 5.73
C ASN A 10 -15.35 6.48 5.86
N SER A 11 -14.72 5.39 5.41
CA SER A 11 -13.26 5.26 5.40
C SER A 11 -12.67 5.40 3.99
N ASP A 12 -13.32 4.85 2.95
CA ASP A 12 -12.82 4.92 1.57
C ASP A 12 -13.09 6.28 0.92
N SER A 13 -14.20 6.93 1.29
CA SER A 13 -14.55 8.27 0.79
C SER A 13 -13.60 9.36 1.27
N VAL A 14 -13.05 9.22 2.47
CA VAL A 14 -12.10 10.19 3.04
C VAL A 14 -10.78 10.19 2.27
N GLN A 15 -10.28 9.02 1.86
CA GLN A 15 -9.00 8.91 1.13
C GLN A 15 -9.05 9.55 -0.26
N LEU A 16 -10.18 9.45 -0.98
CA LEU A 16 -10.32 10.08 -2.29
C LEU A 16 -10.43 11.60 -2.21
N CYS A 17 -11.10 12.13 -1.18
CA CYS A 17 -11.10 13.57 -0.92
C CYS A 17 -9.68 14.09 -0.70
N ASP A 18 -8.89 13.41 0.14
CA ASP A 18 -7.50 13.79 0.41
C ASP A 18 -6.64 13.75 -0.86
N LEU A 19 -6.80 12.71 -1.71
CA LEU A 19 -6.10 12.63 -2.99
C LEU A 19 -6.50 13.75 -3.95
N TYR A 20 -7.77 14.15 -3.95
CA TYR A 20 -8.27 15.24 -4.80
C TYR A 20 -7.77 16.61 -4.33
N GLU A 21 -7.82 16.88 -3.01
CA GLU A 21 -7.37 18.15 -2.43
C GLU A 21 -5.86 18.36 -2.58
N ASN A 22 -5.07 17.28 -2.58
CA ASN A 22 -3.62 17.33 -2.73
C ASN A 22 -3.14 17.12 -4.18
N ASP A 23 -4.03 17.19 -5.18
CA ASP A 23 -3.77 16.91 -6.61
C ASP A 23 -3.18 15.52 -6.92
N SER A 24 -3.06 14.64 -5.91
CA SER A 24 -2.47 13.31 -6.04
C SER A 24 -3.35 12.37 -6.88
N ILE A 25 -4.64 12.66 -7.01
CA ILE A 25 -5.52 11.94 -7.94
C ILE A 25 -5.04 11.98 -9.40
N PHE A 26 -4.23 12.99 -9.77
CA PHE A 26 -3.67 13.14 -11.11
C PHE A 26 -2.31 12.44 -11.30
N ASP A 27 -1.77 11.81 -10.25
CA ASP A 27 -0.55 11.03 -10.37
C ASP A 27 -0.72 9.86 -11.35
N LYS A 28 0.29 9.67 -12.20
CA LYS A 28 0.29 8.65 -13.25
C LYS A 28 1.31 7.57 -12.92
N PHE A 29 0.82 6.47 -12.34
CA PHE A 29 1.63 5.29 -12.09
C PHE A 29 1.81 4.50 -13.40
N GLU A 30 3.06 4.22 -13.75
CA GLU A 30 3.37 3.32 -14.85
C GLU A 30 3.14 1.87 -14.43
N CYS A 31 2.76 1.07 -15.43
CA CYS A 31 2.77 -0.38 -15.34
C CYS A 31 3.60 -0.97 -16.48
N CYS A 32 4.22 -2.12 -16.23
CA CYS A 32 4.99 -2.84 -17.25
C CYS A 32 4.71 -4.34 -17.17
N LEU A 33 4.73 -4.98 -18.34
CA LEU A 33 4.63 -6.43 -18.49
C LEU A 33 6.03 -7.05 -18.44
N SER A 34 6.16 -8.22 -17.81
CA SER A 34 7.38 -9.03 -17.88
C SER A 34 7.64 -9.53 -19.32
N GLY A 35 8.90 -9.80 -19.64
CA GLY A 35 9.28 -10.28 -20.99
C GLY A 35 8.57 -11.56 -21.43
N ASP A 36 8.20 -12.43 -20.47
CA ASP A 36 7.44 -13.66 -20.70
C ASP A 36 5.92 -13.47 -20.74
N GLY A 37 5.42 -12.28 -20.45
CA GLY A 37 3.99 -11.97 -20.39
C GLY A 37 3.24 -12.56 -19.19
N LEU A 38 3.94 -13.19 -18.25
CA LEU A 38 3.31 -13.89 -17.12
C LEU A 38 3.04 -12.99 -15.92
N ARG A 39 3.65 -11.79 -15.87
CA ARG A 39 3.59 -10.88 -14.72
C ARG A 39 3.45 -9.43 -15.13
N VAL A 40 2.73 -8.65 -14.33
CA VAL A 40 2.59 -7.20 -14.48
C VAL A 40 3.07 -6.53 -13.20
N ALA A 41 3.90 -5.50 -13.32
CA ALA A 41 4.30 -4.65 -12.22
C ALA A 41 3.65 -3.26 -12.34
N THR A 42 3.25 -2.67 -11.21
CA THR A 42 2.77 -1.28 -11.14
C THR A 42 3.26 -0.59 -9.87
N GLY A 43 3.51 0.71 -9.98
CA GLY A 43 3.87 1.55 -8.84
C GLY A 43 2.69 1.96 -7.98
N SER A 44 2.98 2.50 -6.80
CA SER A 44 2.03 2.99 -5.81
C SER A 44 2.68 4.10 -4.95
N TYR A 45 1.86 4.73 -4.11
CA TYR A 45 2.32 5.56 -3.00
C TYR A 45 3.15 4.78 -1.97
N SER A 46 3.80 5.50 -1.06
CA SER A 46 4.70 4.98 -0.02
C SER A 46 5.92 4.24 -0.58
N ASN A 47 6.39 4.66 -1.77
CA ASN A 47 7.45 3.97 -2.53
C ASN A 47 7.19 2.47 -2.75
N LEU A 48 5.91 2.06 -2.76
CA LEU A 48 5.53 0.67 -2.97
C LEU A 48 5.40 0.37 -4.47
N PHE A 49 5.64 -0.88 -4.84
CA PHE A 49 5.20 -1.44 -6.11
C PHE A 49 4.59 -2.82 -5.87
N ARG A 50 3.71 -3.24 -6.77
CA ARG A 50 3.07 -4.56 -6.73
C ARG A 50 3.34 -5.30 -8.03
N VAL A 51 3.65 -6.58 -7.91
CA VAL A 51 3.82 -7.53 -9.01
C VAL A 51 2.69 -8.54 -8.94
N PHE A 52 1.93 -8.68 -10.03
CA PHE A 52 0.78 -9.55 -10.15
C PHE A 52 1.08 -10.67 -11.16
N GLY A 53 0.60 -11.89 -10.88
CA GLY A 53 0.55 -12.95 -11.87
C GLY A 53 -0.59 -12.73 -12.88
N CYS A 54 -0.33 -12.99 -14.17
CA CYS A 54 -1.29 -12.81 -15.25
C CYS A 54 -2.08 -14.09 -15.62
N ALA A 55 -1.82 -15.21 -14.93
CA ALA A 55 -2.52 -16.47 -15.20
C ALA A 55 -4.00 -16.40 -14.78
N SER A 56 -4.87 -17.00 -15.58
CA SER A 56 -6.32 -17.06 -15.32
C SER A 56 -6.61 -17.66 -13.94
N GLY A 57 -7.29 -16.89 -13.07
CA GLY A 57 -7.62 -17.30 -11.71
C GLY A 57 -6.47 -17.18 -10.71
N SER A 58 -5.31 -16.63 -11.10
CA SER A 58 -4.22 -16.35 -10.18
C SER A 58 -4.58 -15.20 -9.25
N ASN A 59 -4.33 -15.39 -7.96
CA ASN A 59 -4.35 -14.34 -6.93
C ASN A 59 -2.92 -14.00 -6.47
N GLU A 60 -1.90 -14.39 -7.25
CA GLU A 60 -0.51 -14.09 -6.94
C GLU A 60 -0.27 -12.59 -7.05
N ALA A 61 -0.02 -11.96 -5.90
CA ALA A 61 0.33 -10.55 -5.81
C ALA A 61 1.42 -10.38 -4.75
N THR A 62 2.56 -9.83 -5.15
CA THR A 62 3.66 -9.50 -4.24
C THR A 62 3.77 -7.99 -4.14
N THR A 63 3.77 -7.45 -2.92
CA THR A 63 3.98 -6.02 -2.66
C THR A 63 5.38 -5.81 -2.10
N LEU A 64 6.13 -4.86 -2.65
CA LEU A 64 7.51 -4.57 -2.29
C LEU A 64 7.68 -3.06 -2.07
N GLU A 65 8.59 -2.70 -1.18
CA GLU A 65 8.96 -1.31 -0.90
C GLU A 65 10.33 -1.02 -1.51
N ALA A 66 10.43 0.05 -2.29
CA ALA A 66 11.67 0.57 -2.82
C ALA A 66 12.38 1.44 -1.76
N SER A 67 13.17 0.79 -0.90
CA SER A 67 13.88 1.46 0.19
C SER A 67 15.33 0.97 0.30
N LYS A 68 16.17 1.76 0.97
CA LYS A 68 17.58 1.42 1.23
C LYS A 68 17.76 0.18 2.11
N ASN A 69 16.70 -0.31 2.75
CA ASN A 69 16.74 -1.50 3.58
C ASN A 69 15.99 -2.65 2.87
N PRO A 70 16.65 -3.42 2.00
CA PRO A 70 16.01 -4.42 1.14
C PRO A 70 15.34 -5.57 1.91
N MET A 71 15.62 -5.71 3.21
CA MET A 71 15.03 -6.75 4.06
C MET A 71 13.71 -6.33 4.72
N ARG A 72 13.28 -5.05 4.63
CA ARG A 72 11.95 -4.62 5.06
C ARG A 72 10.91 -5.17 4.08
N ARG A 73 10.54 -6.45 4.25
CA ARG A 73 9.28 -6.94 3.69
C ARG A 73 8.16 -6.33 4.53
N HIS A 74 7.29 -5.54 3.91
CA HIS A 74 6.00 -5.24 4.50
C HIS A 74 5.16 -6.52 4.41
N VAL A 75 5.38 -7.42 5.37
CA VAL A 75 4.54 -8.60 5.57
C VAL A 75 3.16 -8.05 5.85
N GLN A 76 2.29 -8.10 4.84
CA GLN A 76 0.87 -7.91 5.03
C GLN A 76 0.46 -9.09 5.91
N ASN A 77 0.36 -8.85 7.22
CA ASN A 77 -0.19 -9.83 8.13
C ASN A 77 -1.54 -10.25 7.52
N PRO A 78 -1.79 -11.55 7.25
CA PRO A 78 -3.12 -11.97 6.87
C PRO A 78 -4.05 -11.47 7.97
N VAL A 79 -5.09 -10.72 7.58
CA VAL A 79 -6.10 -10.21 8.50
C VAL A 79 -6.59 -11.39 9.33
N ARG A 80 -6.14 -11.47 10.58
CA ARG A 80 -6.60 -12.53 11.48
C ARG A 80 -8.10 -12.26 11.71
N PRO A 81 -8.97 -13.26 11.57
CA PRO A 81 -10.38 -13.09 11.89
C PRO A 81 -10.51 -12.57 13.32
N ALA A 82 -11.35 -11.56 13.49
CA ALA A 82 -11.56 -10.82 14.73
C ALA A 82 -11.72 -11.78 15.92
N ARG A 83 -10.85 -11.65 16.92
CA ARG A 83 -11.03 -12.32 18.20
C ARG A 83 -12.16 -11.61 18.94
N THR A 84 -13.21 -12.38 19.23
CA THR A 84 -14.35 -12.01 20.05
C THR A 84 -13.93 -11.50 21.43
N LEU A 85 -14.64 -10.45 21.85
CA LEU A 85 -14.72 -9.77 23.15
C LEU A 85 -14.36 -10.63 24.38
N GLY A 86 -13.51 -10.09 25.27
CA GLY A 86 -13.17 -10.68 26.57
C GLY A 86 -12.55 -9.69 27.57
N SER A 87 -13.42 -8.89 28.22
CA SER A 87 -13.46 -8.51 29.65
C SER A 87 -12.21 -8.17 30.50
N LEU A 88 -12.33 -7.00 31.19
CA LEU A 88 -11.73 -6.52 32.47
C LEU A 88 -10.21 -6.18 32.46
N THR A 89 -9.66 -5.11 33.06
CA THR A 89 -10.03 -4.27 34.22
C THR A 89 -9.45 -2.84 34.11
N ARG A 90 -10.06 -1.95 34.89
CA ARG A 90 -9.75 -0.55 35.19
C ARG A 90 -8.39 -0.37 35.90
N ALA A 91 -7.52 0.50 35.36
CA ALA A 91 -6.48 1.19 36.13
C ALA A 91 -6.16 2.57 35.52
N VAL A 92 -6.36 3.61 36.33
CA VAL A 92 -6.01 5.02 36.09
C VAL A 92 -4.61 5.26 36.66
N ARG A 93 -3.67 5.89 35.94
CA ARG A 93 -2.70 6.91 36.42
C ARG A 93 -2.14 7.76 35.26
N ARG A 94 -1.87 9.02 35.59
CA ARG A 94 -1.59 10.22 34.76
C ARG A 94 -0.10 10.36 34.37
N GLY A 95 0.18 11.06 33.26
CA GLY A 95 1.42 11.85 33.07
C GLY A 95 2.01 11.80 31.65
N PRO A 96 2.62 12.89 31.13
CA PRO A 96 2.42 13.34 29.76
C PRO A 96 3.70 13.37 28.91
N GLU A 97 3.68 12.81 27.71
CA GLU A 97 4.62 13.23 26.65
C GLU A 97 4.19 12.67 25.29
N ASN A 98 4.13 13.61 24.33
CA ASN A 98 3.82 13.48 22.92
C ASN A 98 4.08 12.10 22.30
N GLN A 99 3.01 11.42 21.95
CA GLN A 99 2.87 10.74 20.66
C GLN A 99 1.37 10.54 20.46
N GLY A 100 0.76 11.46 19.70
CA GLY A 100 -0.59 11.29 19.17
C GLY A 100 -0.59 10.07 18.27
N ILE A 101 -0.80 8.90 18.86
CA ILE A 101 -1.19 7.68 18.18
C ILE A 101 -2.70 7.65 18.30
N ASP A 102 -3.32 8.58 17.60
CA ASP A 102 -4.76 8.64 17.47
C ASP A 102 -5.12 7.85 16.22
N GLY A 103 -5.69 6.66 16.42
CA GLY A 103 -6.47 5.99 15.38
C GLY A 103 -5.71 4.99 14.53
N ASN A 104 -6.02 3.72 14.78
CA ASN A 104 -6.03 2.61 13.84
C ASN A 104 -6.34 3.01 12.38
N GLY A 105 -5.31 3.34 11.62
CA GLY A 105 -5.35 3.55 10.17
C GLY A 105 -3.92 3.53 9.67
N ASN A 106 -3.55 2.52 8.88
CA ASN A 106 -2.30 2.53 8.13
C ASN A 106 -2.43 3.62 7.06
N GLY A 107 -2.27 4.88 7.46
CA GLY A 107 -2.31 6.03 6.56
C GLY A 107 -1.19 5.86 5.54
N TYR A 108 -1.56 5.68 4.28
CA TYR A 108 -0.58 5.66 3.21
C TYR A 108 0.10 7.02 3.15
N ASP A 109 1.42 7.02 3.11
CA ASP A 109 2.17 8.22 2.80
C ASP A 109 2.01 8.51 1.31
N PHE A 110 1.14 9.46 0.98
CA PHE A 110 0.88 9.93 -0.38
C PHE A 110 1.99 10.85 -0.92
N THR A 111 2.89 11.33 -0.06
CA THR A 111 3.98 12.23 -0.48
C THR A 111 5.10 11.49 -1.19
N THR A 112 5.32 10.23 -0.82
CA THR A 112 6.28 9.36 -1.47
C THR A 112 5.58 8.48 -2.51
N LYS A 113 6.14 8.41 -3.71
CA LYS A 113 5.50 7.74 -4.86
C LYS A 113 6.53 7.08 -5.75
N LEU A 114 6.21 5.87 -6.19
CA LEU A 114 6.96 5.15 -7.20
C LEU A 114 6.18 5.25 -8.50
N LEU A 115 6.43 6.29 -9.29
CA LEU A 115 5.70 6.53 -10.54
C LEU A 115 6.26 5.73 -11.71
N HIS A 116 7.57 5.48 -11.71
CA HIS A 116 8.28 4.90 -12.84
C HIS A 116 8.89 3.55 -12.48
N LEU A 117 8.64 2.58 -13.33
CA LEU A 117 9.26 1.26 -13.28
C LEU A 117 9.35 0.68 -14.69
N ALA A 118 10.32 -0.20 -14.90
CA ALA A 118 10.51 -0.88 -16.16
C ALA A 118 10.91 -2.33 -15.90
N TRP A 119 10.30 -3.23 -16.65
CA TRP A 119 10.75 -4.61 -16.76
C TRP A 119 11.71 -4.73 -17.93
N HIS A 120 12.81 -5.42 -17.73
CA HIS A 120 13.69 -5.78 -18.82
C HIS A 120 12.97 -6.76 -19.78
N PRO A 121 13.10 -6.59 -21.12
CA PRO A 121 12.28 -7.32 -22.08
C PRO A 121 12.64 -8.81 -22.24
N THR A 122 13.85 -9.22 -21.85
CA THR A 122 14.30 -10.62 -21.96
C THR A 122 14.74 -11.20 -20.62
N GLU A 123 15.56 -10.47 -19.88
CA GLU A 123 15.97 -10.82 -18.52
C GLU A 123 14.88 -10.60 -17.47
N ASN A 124 14.97 -11.40 -16.42
CA ASN A 124 14.06 -11.38 -15.29
C ASN A 124 14.44 -10.29 -14.26
N SER A 125 14.53 -9.05 -14.75
CA SER A 125 15.00 -7.90 -13.97
C SER A 125 14.00 -6.76 -14.04
N LEU A 126 13.67 -6.19 -12.88
CA LEU A 126 12.79 -5.05 -12.72
C LEU A 126 13.57 -3.88 -12.13
N ALA A 127 13.49 -2.71 -12.77
CA ALA A 127 14.06 -1.47 -12.26
C ALA A 127 12.95 -0.50 -11.84
N CYS A 128 13.14 0.23 -10.75
CA CYS A 128 12.22 1.29 -10.35
C CYS A 128 12.95 2.50 -9.76
N ALA A 129 12.36 3.68 -9.96
CA ALA A 129 12.88 4.93 -9.43
C ALA A 129 12.02 5.39 -8.24
N ALA A 130 12.65 5.51 -7.08
CA ALA A 130 12.01 5.98 -5.85
C ALA A 130 13.05 6.64 -4.94
N ALA A 131 12.63 7.57 -4.07
CA ALA A 131 13.50 8.17 -3.05
C ALA A 131 14.89 8.63 -3.57
N ASN A 132 14.93 9.31 -4.72
CA ASN A 132 16.15 9.78 -5.39
C ASN A 132 17.18 8.68 -5.69
N SER A 133 16.71 7.44 -5.84
CA SER A 133 17.52 6.25 -6.03
C SER A 133 16.92 5.38 -7.14
N LEU A 134 17.78 4.65 -7.84
CA LEU A 134 17.37 3.58 -8.76
C LEU A 134 17.56 2.24 -8.04
N TYR A 135 16.49 1.45 -7.99
CA TYR A 135 16.51 0.11 -7.42
C TYR A 135 16.41 -0.92 -8.54
N MET A 136 17.15 -2.02 -8.42
CA MET A 136 17.07 -3.16 -9.31
C MET A 136 16.72 -4.42 -8.53
N TYR A 137 15.74 -5.16 -9.02
CA TYR A 137 15.23 -6.39 -8.43
C TYR A 137 15.34 -7.52 -9.46
N TYR A 138 15.65 -8.71 -8.96
CA TYR A 138 15.46 -9.95 -9.70
C TYR A 138 14.03 -10.45 -9.41
N ALA A 139 13.24 -10.72 -10.46
CA ALA A 139 11.77 -10.79 -10.34
C ALA A 139 11.17 -12.20 -10.30
#